data_AF-A0A443NZ18-F1
#
_entry.id   AF-A0A443NZ18-F1
#
_cell.length_a   1.000
_cell.length_b   1.000
_cell.length_c   1.000
_cell.angle_alpha   90.00
_cell.angle_beta   90.00
_cell.angle_gamma   90.00
#
_symmetry.space_group_name_H-M   'P 1'
#
loop_
_entity.id
_entity.type
_entity.pdbx_description
1 polymer ?
#
loop_
_entity_poly.entity_id
_entity_poly.type
_entity_poly.pdbx_seq_one_letter_code
_entity_poly.pdbx_strand_id
1 'polypeptide(L)'
;MDEDIEFLFFCAQTVALICVLGYYYSYGHRERVHNSILTGDSFVDELLNGHERNCFDLLRVSKGCYVNLSNELRQRGLLFNSRNVTVEEQVAIFLFTIAHNERNRVMQNRFQHSGETISRYFNKVLGAIMRLCPHYIKPVGSETPTEIATNPTFNPYFKDCIGAIDGTHIPAWVRLEDQVRYRNRKGFLSQNVMAVVSFDMRFQYVFAGWEGSASDSRILQDALWRRPYNRLHVPTGKYYLVDGGYANTRGFIAPYRGVRYHLKEWSTTQAPQTPKELFNLRHSKLRNVVERTFAVLKQRFPILQTAPRYPLKTQAKIVVACCVMHNYIKQWNYIDEMDEDHAQDMGVDEDMCAEEGGEVGSGSSDADSRFAYELRDAIAQQMWDGY
;
A
#
# COMPACT_ATOMS: atom_id res chain seq x y z
N MET A 1 25.55 44.26 -56.34
CA MET A 1 26.03 43.79 -55.03
C MET A 1 25.26 44.46 -53.90
N ASP A 2 25.02 45.77 -53.97
CA ASP A 2 24.20 46.47 -52.96
C ASP A 2 22.70 46.12 -53.01
N GLU A 3 22.09 46.01 -54.21
CA GLU A 3 20.65 45.70 -54.34
C GLU A 3 20.27 44.30 -53.82
N ASP A 4 21.13 43.30 -54.02
CA ASP A 4 20.89 41.93 -53.52
C ASP A 4 20.98 41.87 -51.99
N ILE A 5 21.86 42.67 -51.39
CA ILE A 5 22.02 42.78 -49.94
C ILE A 5 20.83 43.52 -49.33
N GLU A 6 20.36 44.60 -49.96
CA GLU A 6 19.14 45.31 -49.53
C GLU A 6 17.90 44.42 -49.62
N PHE A 7 17.77 43.63 -50.68
CA PHE A 7 16.69 42.66 -50.83
C PHE A 7 16.73 41.59 -49.74
N LEU A 8 17.93 41.05 -49.44
CA LEU A 8 18.10 40.08 -48.34
C LEU A 8 17.72 40.68 -46.98
N PHE A 9 18.07 41.94 -46.74
CA PHE A 9 17.75 42.64 -45.49
C PHE A 9 16.25 42.88 -45.35
N PHE A 10 15.58 43.25 -46.43
CA PHE A 10 14.12 43.39 -46.49
C PHE A 10 13.42 42.04 -46.22
N CYS A 11 13.89 40.94 -46.83
CA CYS A 11 13.38 39.59 -46.57
C CYS A 11 13.58 39.17 -45.10
N ALA A 12 14.74 39.46 -44.52
CA ALA A 12 15.03 39.15 -43.12
C ALA A 12 14.12 39.93 -42.15
N GLN A 13 13.89 41.23 -42.41
CA GLN A 13 13.00 42.07 -41.61
C GLN A 13 11.54 41.64 -41.71
N THR A 14 11.07 41.26 -42.90
CA THR A 14 9.70 40.77 -43.10
C THR A 14 9.49 39.42 -42.42
N VAL A 15 10.43 38.47 -42.50
CA VAL A 15 10.35 37.21 -41.76
C VAL A 15 10.36 37.45 -40.26
N ALA A 16 11.23 38.33 -39.75
CA ALA A 16 11.27 38.68 -38.33
C ALA A 16 9.95 39.30 -37.86
N LEU A 17 9.36 40.21 -38.64
CA LEU A 17 8.07 40.81 -38.35
C LEU A 17 6.94 39.76 -38.33
N ILE A 18 6.92 38.85 -39.31
CA ILE A 18 5.96 37.74 -39.35
C ILE A 18 6.13 36.82 -38.14
N CYS A 19 7.35 36.53 -37.70
CA CYS A 19 7.60 35.75 -36.48
C CYS A 19 7.14 36.49 -35.22
N VAL A 20 7.39 37.80 -35.11
CA VAL A 20 6.94 38.61 -33.97
C VAL A 20 5.43 38.72 -33.93
N LEU A 21 4.78 38.98 -35.07
CA LEU A 21 3.32 39.01 -35.17
C LEU A 21 2.74 37.62 -34.92
N GLY A 22 3.32 36.56 -35.49
CA GLY A 22 2.91 35.17 -35.24
C GLY A 22 3.03 34.79 -33.76
N TYR A 23 4.09 35.20 -33.08
CA TYR A 23 4.25 35.06 -31.63
C TYR A 23 3.19 35.88 -30.89
N TYR A 24 3.00 37.15 -31.24
CA TYR A 24 2.04 38.04 -30.60
C TYR A 24 0.59 37.58 -30.78
N TYR A 25 0.20 37.08 -31.96
CA TYR A 25 -1.13 36.54 -32.22
C TYR A 25 -1.33 35.14 -31.63
N SER A 26 -0.28 34.32 -31.52
CA SER A 26 -0.34 33.02 -30.82
C SER A 26 -0.35 33.17 -29.28
N TYR A 27 0.13 34.30 -28.76
CA TYR A 27 0.15 34.61 -27.33
C TYR A 27 -0.86 35.70 -26.91
N GLY A 28 -1.56 36.29 -27.88
CA GLY A 28 -2.57 37.32 -27.67
C GLY A 28 -3.80 36.73 -26.98
N HIS A 29 -4.03 37.16 -25.74
CA HIS A 29 -5.10 36.73 -24.84
C HIS A 29 -5.05 35.23 -24.46
N ARG A 30 -3.98 34.84 -23.77
CA ARG A 30 -4.06 33.68 -22.87
C ARG A 30 -4.87 34.06 -21.64
N GLU A 31 -6.17 33.78 -21.66
CA GLU A 31 -7.00 33.85 -20.46
C GLU A 31 -6.52 32.80 -19.46
N ARG A 32 -6.43 33.22 -18.19
CA ARG A 32 -6.03 32.32 -17.10
C ARG A 32 -7.15 31.31 -16.87
N VAL A 33 -6.89 30.04 -17.22
CA VAL A 33 -7.85 28.93 -17.05
C VAL A 33 -8.19 28.67 -15.58
N HIS A 34 -7.23 28.86 -14.68
CA HIS A 34 -7.40 28.69 -13.23
C HIS A 34 -7.54 30.04 -12.53
N ASN A 35 -8.74 30.62 -12.62
CA ASN A 35 -9.07 31.96 -12.14
C ASN A 35 -9.99 31.97 -10.92
N SER A 36 -10.22 30.83 -10.26
CA SER A 36 -11.02 30.79 -9.03
C SER A 36 -10.39 31.64 -7.94
N ILE A 37 -11.25 32.26 -7.13
CA ILE A 37 -10.86 32.99 -5.92
C ILE A 37 -10.31 32.02 -4.87
N LEU A 38 -10.84 30.79 -4.81
CA LEU A 38 -10.34 29.75 -3.92
C LEU A 38 -9.10 29.10 -4.54
N THR A 39 -7.93 29.65 -4.19
CA THR A 39 -6.63 29.11 -4.57
C THR A 39 -6.33 27.80 -3.83
N GLY A 40 -5.33 27.03 -4.28
CA GLY A 40 -4.91 25.83 -3.55
C GLY A 40 -4.43 26.14 -2.12
N ASP A 41 -3.76 27.28 -1.89
CA ASP A 41 -3.37 27.75 -0.57
C ASP A 41 -4.59 28.09 0.31
N SER A 42 -5.58 28.80 -0.25
CA SER A 42 -6.85 29.08 0.45
C SER A 42 -7.63 27.81 0.79
N PHE A 43 -7.58 26.78 -0.08
CA PHE A 43 -8.18 25.48 0.21
C PHE A 43 -7.44 24.75 1.34
N VAL A 44 -6.12 24.84 1.41
CA VAL A 44 -5.34 24.31 2.54
C VAL A 44 -5.67 25.03 3.83
N ASP A 45 -5.86 26.35 3.78
CA ASP A 45 -6.32 27.13 4.93
C ASP A 45 -7.70 26.65 5.42
N GLU A 46 -8.64 26.39 4.52
CA GLU A 46 -9.95 25.80 4.85
C GLU A 46 -9.85 24.38 5.44
N LEU A 47 -8.93 23.56 4.94
CA LEU A 47 -8.67 22.23 5.51
C LEU A 47 -8.16 22.30 6.95
N LEU A 48 -7.37 23.33 7.28
CA LEU A 48 -6.74 23.49 8.59
C LEU A 48 -7.62 24.28 9.56
N ASN A 49 -8.29 25.33 9.10
CA ASN A 49 -9.00 26.30 9.94
C ASN A 49 -10.53 26.19 9.84
N GLY A 50 -11.04 25.39 8.91
CA GLY A 50 -12.45 25.05 8.80
C GLY A 50 -12.88 23.96 9.80
N HIS A 51 -13.86 23.14 9.38
CA HIS A 51 -14.40 22.07 10.21
C HIS A 51 -13.32 21.03 10.57
N GLU A 52 -13.32 20.53 11.81
CA GLU A 52 -12.28 19.62 12.31
C GLU A 52 -12.14 18.32 11.50
N ARG A 53 -13.26 17.86 10.92
CA ARG A 53 -13.31 16.67 10.06
C ARG A 53 -12.77 16.89 8.65
N ASN A 54 -12.54 18.13 8.19
CA ASN A 54 -12.15 18.42 6.81
C ASN A 54 -10.91 17.62 6.37
N CYS A 55 -9.88 17.56 7.21
CA CYS A 55 -8.68 16.76 6.93
C CYS A 55 -9.01 15.27 6.83
N PHE A 56 -9.84 14.74 7.72
CA PHE A 56 -10.17 13.32 7.71
C PHE A 56 -11.05 12.96 6.51
N ASP A 57 -12.10 13.73 6.27
CA ASP A 57 -13.07 13.46 5.20
C ASP A 57 -12.44 13.62 3.80
N LEU A 58 -11.50 14.57 3.63
CA LEU A 58 -10.90 14.89 2.32
C LEU A 58 -9.47 14.34 2.10
N LEU A 59 -8.71 14.12 3.17
CA LEU A 59 -7.31 13.64 3.09
C LEU A 59 -7.12 12.27 3.74
N ARG A 60 -8.16 11.71 4.39
CA ARG A 60 -8.15 10.41 5.09
C ARG A 60 -7.13 10.32 6.22
N VAL A 61 -6.75 11.47 6.75
CA VAL A 61 -5.83 11.65 7.89
C VAL A 61 -6.38 12.72 8.84
N SER A 62 -6.12 12.59 10.14
CA SER A 62 -6.49 13.64 11.08
C SER A 62 -5.68 14.92 10.83
N LYS A 63 -6.23 16.09 11.22
CA LYS A 63 -5.54 17.39 11.10
C LYS A 63 -4.14 17.35 11.74
N GLY A 64 -4.02 16.77 12.93
CA GLY A 64 -2.74 16.61 13.63
C GLY A 64 -1.75 15.77 12.82
N CYS A 65 -2.19 14.62 12.29
CA CYS A 65 -1.35 13.78 11.42
C CYS A 65 -0.88 14.52 10.17
N TYR A 66 -1.76 15.28 9.52
CA TYR A 66 -1.45 16.05 8.32
C TYR A 66 -0.40 17.15 8.57
N VAL A 67 -0.57 17.92 9.65
CA VAL A 67 0.40 18.96 10.04
C VAL A 67 1.74 18.34 10.42
N ASN A 68 1.74 17.27 11.21
CA ASN A 68 2.96 16.56 11.60
C ASN A 68 3.70 15.98 10.39
N LEU A 69 2.97 15.46 9.39
CA LEU A 69 3.57 14.89 8.18
C LEU A 69 4.26 15.99 7.38
N SER A 70 3.58 17.11 7.18
CA SER A 70 4.12 18.27 6.46
C SER A 70 5.38 18.80 7.15
N ASN A 71 5.38 18.88 8.48
CA ASN A 71 6.54 19.27 9.27
C ASN A 71 7.68 18.26 9.19
N GLU A 72 7.42 16.96 9.29
CA GLU A 72 8.43 15.92 9.19
C GLU A 72 9.11 15.92 7.81
N LEU A 73 8.32 16.01 6.74
CA LEU A 73 8.84 16.08 5.37
C LEU A 73 9.71 17.33 5.15
N ARG A 74 9.35 18.46 5.79
CA ARG A 74 10.14 19.69 5.79
C ARG A 74 11.43 19.55 6.59
N GLN A 75 11.36 19.07 7.83
CA GLN A 75 12.51 18.94 8.75
C GLN A 75 13.56 17.96 8.23
N ARG A 76 13.13 16.90 7.55
CA ARG A 76 14.03 15.93 6.90
C ARG A 76 14.59 16.43 5.57
N GLY A 77 14.25 17.64 5.13
CA GLY A 77 14.70 18.22 3.86
C GLY A 77 14.18 17.46 2.63
N LEU A 78 13.03 16.79 2.75
CA LEU A 78 12.44 16.01 1.66
C LEU A 78 11.53 16.85 0.78
N LEU A 79 10.89 17.87 1.36
CA LEU A 79 10.05 18.85 0.68
C LEU A 79 10.39 20.26 1.15
N PHE A 80 10.22 21.23 0.24
CA PHE A 80 10.43 22.65 0.50
C PHE A 80 9.30 23.45 -0.12
N ASN A 81 9.03 24.64 0.44
CA ASN A 81 8.15 25.60 -0.19
C ASN A 81 8.74 25.99 -1.56
N SER A 82 7.90 25.98 -2.57
CA SER A 82 8.21 26.62 -3.84
C SER A 82 7.68 28.05 -3.85
N ARG A 83 7.95 28.80 -4.93
CA ARG A 83 7.41 30.16 -5.10
C ARG A 83 5.88 30.23 -5.00
N ASN A 84 5.18 29.19 -5.46
CA ASN A 84 3.72 29.23 -5.66
C ASN A 84 2.95 28.09 -4.96
N VAL A 85 3.65 27.14 -4.31
CA VAL A 85 3.04 25.95 -3.69
C VAL A 85 3.82 25.62 -2.42
N THR A 86 3.13 25.66 -1.28
CA THR A 86 3.66 25.34 0.06
C THR A 86 3.86 23.84 0.23
N VAL A 87 4.57 23.40 1.28
CA VAL A 87 4.69 21.96 1.57
C VAL A 87 3.33 21.35 1.91
N GLU A 88 2.52 22.07 2.68
CA GLU A 88 1.16 21.69 3.04
C GLU A 88 0.34 21.43 1.78
N GLU A 89 0.31 22.38 0.84
CA GLU A 89 -0.41 22.23 -0.42
C GLU A 89 0.12 21.06 -1.26
N GLN A 90 1.45 20.84 -1.30
CA GLN A 90 2.03 19.68 -1.97
C GLN A 90 1.50 18.37 -1.37
N VAL A 91 1.51 18.27 -0.04
CA VAL A 91 1.03 17.08 0.69
C VAL A 91 -0.47 16.90 0.49
N ALA A 92 -1.26 17.98 0.53
CA ALA A 92 -2.69 17.95 0.24
C ALA A 92 -3.00 17.45 -1.17
N ILE A 93 -2.26 17.91 -2.20
CA ILE A 93 -2.39 17.39 -3.57
C ILE A 93 -2.22 15.87 -3.61
N PHE A 94 -1.20 15.35 -2.92
CA PHE A 94 -0.95 13.91 -2.87
C PHE A 94 -2.04 13.14 -2.12
N LEU A 95 -2.33 13.55 -0.88
CA LEU A 95 -3.29 12.85 -0.01
C LEU A 95 -4.69 12.86 -0.61
N PHE A 96 -5.17 14.01 -1.09
CA PHE A 96 -6.48 14.12 -1.73
C PHE A 96 -6.58 13.20 -2.97
N THR A 97 -5.50 13.11 -3.75
CA THR A 97 -5.45 12.19 -4.91
C THR A 97 -5.61 10.73 -4.50
N ILE A 98 -4.90 10.26 -3.47
CA ILE A 98 -4.95 8.85 -3.05
C ILE A 98 -6.21 8.51 -2.23
N ALA A 99 -6.75 9.50 -1.50
CA ALA A 99 -7.94 9.41 -0.66
C ALA A 99 -9.25 9.27 -1.45
N HIS A 100 -9.28 9.79 -2.68
CA HIS A 100 -10.49 9.83 -3.50
C HIS A 100 -10.29 9.30 -4.92
N ASN A 101 -9.09 8.78 -5.24
CA ASN A 101 -8.74 8.33 -6.58
C ASN A 101 -8.94 9.42 -7.65
N GLU A 102 -8.52 10.64 -7.31
CA GLU A 102 -8.88 11.80 -8.11
C GLU A 102 -8.06 11.92 -9.39
N ARG A 103 -8.73 12.31 -10.47
CA ARG A 103 -8.08 12.49 -11.77
C ARG A 103 -7.33 13.81 -11.76
N ASN A 104 -6.19 13.86 -12.45
CA ASN A 104 -5.38 15.07 -12.57
C ASN A 104 -6.21 16.31 -12.99
N ARG A 105 -7.22 16.17 -13.87
CA ARG A 105 -8.10 17.29 -14.26
C ARG A 105 -8.96 17.84 -13.11
N VAL A 106 -9.45 16.97 -12.22
CA VAL A 106 -10.22 17.40 -11.04
C VAL A 106 -9.29 18.13 -10.06
N MET A 107 -8.09 17.59 -9.86
CA MET A 107 -7.05 18.20 -9.04
C MET A 107 -6.61 19.58 -9.55
N GLN A 108 -6.53 19.78 -10.88
CA GLN A 108 -6.26 21.09 -11.48
C GLN A 108 -7.33 22.12 -11.10
N ASN A 109 -8.60 21.72 -11.14
CA ASN A 109 -9.70 22.58 -10.75
C ASN A 109 -9.73 22.82 -9.22
N ARG A 110 -9.45 21.81 -8.40
CA ARG A 110 -9.44 21.98 -6.94
C ARG A 110 -8.32 22.92 -6.47
N PHE A 111 -7.08 22.69 -6.92
CA PHE A 111 -5.92 23.43 -6.44
C PHE A 111 -5.54 24.63 -7.32
N GLN A 112 -6.28 24.89 -8.40
CA GLN A 112 -6.06 26.01 -9.31
C GLN A 112 -4.66 26.06 -9.93
N HIS A 113 -4.12 24.88 -10.24
CA HIS A 113 -2.82 24.72 -10.88
C HIS A 113 -2.91 23.93 -12.17
N SER A 114 -1.93 24.13 -13.04
CA SER A 114 -1.80 23.36 -14.29
C SER A 114 -1.65 21.85 -14.02
N GLY A 115 -2.02 21.02 -14.99
CA GLY A 115 -1.87 19.56 -14.87
C GLY A 115 -0.43 19.11 -14.65
N GLU A 116 0.54 19.85 -15.20
CA GLU A 116 1.97 19.63 -14.98
C GLU A 116 2.33 19.87 -13.51
N THR A 117 1.88 20.98 -12.92
CA THR A 117 2.11 21.31 -11.52
C THR A 117 1.56 20.23 -10.59
N ILE A 118 0.31 19.79 -10.83
CA ILE A 118 -0.32 18.70 -10.06
C ILE A 118 0.51 17.42 -10.18
N SER A 119 0.89 17.03 -11.40
CA SER A 119 1.68 15.81 -11.63
C SER A 119 3.05 15.89 -10.97
N ARG A 120 3.72 17.03 -11.06
CA ARG A 120 5.03 17.30 -10.45
C ARG A 120 4.97 17.11 -8.94
N TYR A 121 4.00 17.75 -8.27
CA TYR A 121 3.93 17.69 -6.82
C TYR A 121 3.41 16.36 -6.29
N PHE A 122 2.48 15.70 -6.99
CA PHE A 122 2.11 14.31 -6.70
C PHE A 122 3.36 13.40 -6.69
N ASN A 123 4.19 13.47 -7.75
CA ASN A 123 5.39 12.64 -7.84
C ASN A 123 6.50 13.04 -6.83
N LYS A 124 6.64 14.34 -6.51
CA LYS A 124 7.58 14.81 -5.48
C LYS A 124 7.21 14.26 -4.10
N VAL A 125 5.94 14.38 -3.70
CA VAL A 125 5.47 13.86 -2.41
C VAL A 125 5.52 12.34 -2.38
N LEU A 126 5.14 11.66 -3.46
CA LEU A 126 5.30 10.21 -3.58
C LEU A 126 6.77 9.80 -3.35
N GLY A 127 7.72 10.49 -3.99
CA GLY A 127 9.15 10.26 -3.78
C GLY A 127 9.61 10.53 -2.34
N ALA A 128 9.06 11.56 -1.70
CA ALA A 128 9.37 11.90 -0.32
C ALA A 128 8.84 10.86 0.67
N ILE A 129 7.59 10.39 0.50
CA ILE A 129 7.01 9.31 1.32
C ILE A 129 7.77 8.00 1.13
N MET A 130 8.19 7.68 -0.11
CA MET A 130 9.02 6.52 -0.37
C MET A 130 10.36 6.57 0.40
N ARG A 131 10.92 7.76 0.64
CA ARG A 131 12.13 7.92 1.49
C ARG A 131 11.85 7.73 2.98
N LEU A 132 10.60 7.86 3.43
CA LEU A 132 10.20 7.54 4.79
C LEU A 132 9.98 6.03 5.01
N CYS A 133 9.87 5.24 3.93
CA CYS A 133 9.59 3.80 4.01
C CYS A 133 10.46 3.03 5.02
N PRO A 134 11.80 3.20 5.07
CA PRO A 134 12.63 2.47 6.05
C PRO A 134 12.36 2.83 7.51
N HIS A 135 11.70 3.96 7.78
CA HIS A 135 11.36 4.39 9.14
C HIS A 135 10.03 3.82 9.63
N TYR A 136 9.06 3.70 8.72
CA TYR A 136 7.69 3.26 9.05
C TYR A 136 7.41 1.79 8.74
N ILE A 137 8.03 1.24 7.69
CA ILE A 137 7.90 -0.17 7.32
C ILE A 137 9.20 -0.85 7.73
N LYS A 138 9.19 -1.46 8.92
CA LYS A 138 10.33 -2.17 9.49
C LYS A 138 9.84 -3.39 10.27
N PRO A 139 10.64 -4.45 10.37
CA PRO A 139 10.31 -5.60 11.21
C PRO A 139 10.07 -5.19 12.67
N VAL A 140 9.10 -5.82 13.33
CA VAL A 140 9.00 -5.73 14.79
C VAL A 140 10.17 -6.47 15.45
N GLY A 141 10.44 -6.11 16.72
CA GLY A 141 11.50 -6.73 17.51
C GLY A 141 11.28 -8.23 17.74
N SER A 142 12.25 -8.88 18.38
CA SER A 142 12.22 -10.32 18.69
C SER A 142 11.33 -10.68 19.89
N GLU A 143 10.64 -9.72 20.47
CA GLU A 143 9.73 -9.96 21.59
C GLU A 143 8.41 -10.56 21.12
N THR A 144 7.73 -11.28 22.01
CA THR A 144 6.39 -11.78 21.74
C THR A 144 5.44 -10.60 21.56
N PRO A 145 4.68 -10.52 20.45
CA PRO A 145 3.70 -9.45 20.26
C PRO A 145 2.68 -9.39 21.40
N THR A 146 2.31 -8.18 21.84
CA THR A 146 1.41 -7.95 22.98
C THR A 146 0.06 -8.63 22.81
N GLU A 147 -0.47 -8.66 21.59
CA GLU A 147 -1.75 -9.28 21.21
C GLU A 147 -1.73 -10.81 21.42
N ILE A 148 -0.55 -11.42 21.32
CA ILE A 148 -0.35 -12.83 21.65
C ILE A 148 -0.11 -12.96 23.15
N ALA A 149 0.86 -12.22 23.70
CA ALA A 149 1.31 -12.38 25.09
C ALA A 149 0.18 -12.21 26.12
N THR A 150 -0.78 -11.32 25.85
CA THR A 150 -1.91 -11.02 26.74
C THR A 150 -3.13 -11.91 26.52
N ASN A 151 -3.16 -12.72 25.44
CA ASN A 151 -4.30 -13.55 25.10
C ASN A 151 -4.06 -15.03 25.43
N PRO A 152 -4.78 -15.62 26.40
CA PRO A 152 -4.59 -17.02 26.81
C PRO A 152 -4.97 -18.04 25.73
N THR A 153 -5.71 -17.63 24.70
CA THR A 153 -6.00 -18.48 23.53
C THR A 153 -4.73 -18.71 22.69
N PHE A 154 -3.80 -17.75 22.69
CA PHE A 154 -2.62 -17.76 21.82
C PHE A 154 -1.32 -17.97 22.61
N ASN A 155 -1.20 -17.43 23.82
CA ASN A 155 -0.06 -17.65 24.70
C ASN A 155 -0.26 -18.94 25.53
N PRO A 156 0.76 -19.81 25.67
CA PRO A 156 2.15 -19.68 25.20
C PRO A 156 2.40 -20.22 23.78
N TYR A 157 1.38 -20.79 23.14
CA TYR A 157 1.48 -21.60 21.92
C TYR A 157 2.12 -20.86 20.73
N PHE A 158 1.74 -19.60 20.50
CA PHE A 158 2.21 -18.77 19.39
C PHE A 158 3.25 -17.71 19.82
N LYS A 159 3.92 -17.87 20.95
CA LYS A 159 4.84 -16.84 21.50
C LYS A 159 5.97 -16.41 20.54
N ASP A 160 6.35 -17.26 19.60
CA ASP A 160 7.41 -16.99 18.61
C ASP A 160 6.88 -16.54 17.24
N CYS A 161 5.56 -16.36 17.12
CA CYS A 161 4.92 -15.82 15.95
C CYS A 161 4.98 -14.28 15.98
N ILE A 162 5.53 -13.68 14.93
CA ILE A 162 5.78 -12.22 14.87
C ILE A 162 4.92 -11.48 13.83
N GLY A 163 4.02 -12.19 13.16
CA GLY A 163 3.05 -11.60 12.24
C GLY A 163 2.48 -12.61 11.25
N ALA A 164 1.77 -12.09 10.27
CA ALA A 164 1.19 -12.86 9.17
C ALA A 164 1.64 -12.32 7.82
N ILE A 165 1.73 -13.20 6.82
CA ILE A 165 2.07 -12.87 5.44
C ILE A 165 0.92 -13.24 4.53
N ASP A 166 0.55 -12.32 3.65
CA ASP A 166 -0.44 -12.59 2.63
C ASP A 166 -0.22 -11.78 1.35
N GLY A 167 -0.75 -12.32 0.26
CA GLY A 167 -0.84 -11.66 -1.03
C GLY A 167 -2.13 -10.87 -1.15
N THR A 168 -2.12 -9.79 -1.93
CA THR A 168 -3.33 -9.11 -2.36
C THR A 168 -3.21 -8.60 -3.78
N HIS A 169 -4.29 -8.74 -4.55
CA HIS A 169 -4.37 -8.19 -5.89
C HIS A 169 -4.87 -6.75 -5.83
N ILE A 170 -4.09 -5.84 -6.43
CA ILE A 170 -4.43 -4.43 -6.66
C ILE A 170 -4.61 -4.22 -8.17
N PRO A 171 -5.74 -3.66 -8.65
CA PRO A 171 -5.93 -3.41 -10.07
C PRO A 171 -4.76 -2.62 -10.67
N ALA A 172 -4.30 -3.02 -11.85
CA ALA A 172 -3.14 -2.42 -12.48
C ALA A 172 -3.42 -2.04 -13.92
N TRP A 173 -2.90 -0.87 -14.31
CA TRP A 173 -2.88 -0.46 -15.70
C TRP A 173 -1.55 -0.84 -16.34
N VAL A 174 -1.58 -1.67 -17.38
CA VAL A 174 -0.39 -2.07 -18.13
C VAL A 174 -0.63 -1.97 -19.64
N ARG A 175 0.46 -1.94 -20.42
CA ARG A 175 0.40 -1.96 -21.88
C ARG A 175 -0.16 -3.29 -22.38
N LEU A 176 -0.71 -3.30 -23.58
CA LEU A 176 -1.30 -4.49 -24.21
C LEU A 176 -0.35 -5.69 -24.20
N GLU A 177 0.94 -5.45 -24.50
CA GLU A 177 2.01 -6.46 -24.50
C GLU A 177 2.22 -7.16 -23.15
N ASP A 178 1.90 -6.50 -22.04
CA ASP A 178 2.11 -7.01 -20.69
C ASP A 178 0.85 -7.64 -20.07
N GLN A 179 -0.33 -7.44 -20.67
CA GLN A 179 -1.61 -7.82 -20.05
C GLN A 179 -1.71 -9.30 -19.70
N VAL A 180 -1.10 -10.19 -20.47
CA VAL A 180 -1.09 -11.62 -20.19
C VAL A 180 -0.46 -11.91 -18.82
N ARG A 181 0.66 -11.25 -18.50
CA ARG A 181 1.39 -11.44 -17.24
C ARG A 181 0.67 -10.82 -16.04
N TYR A 182 -0.08 -9.74 -16.28
CA TYR A 182 -0.80 -9.04 -15.22
C TYR A 182 -2.25 -9.52 -15.05
N ARG A 183 -2.70 -10.51 -15.82
CA ARG A 183 -4.01 -11.11 -15.63
C ARG A 183 -3.99 -12.11 -14.48
N ASN A 184 -4.81 -11.88 -13.48
CA ASN A 184 -4.96 -12.82 -12.37
C ASN A 184 -5.92 -13.97 -12.70
N ARG A 185 -6.07 -14.91 -11.75
CA ARG A 185 -6.96 -16.07 -11.84
C ARG A 185 -8.43 -15.69 -12.01
N LYS A 186 -8.83 -14.53 -11.48
CA LYS A 186 -10.19 -13.94 -11.63
C LYS A 186 -10.38 -13.20 -12.95
N GLY A 187 -9.40 -13.23 -13.85
CA GLY A 187 -9.50 -12.69 -15.20
C GLY A 187 -9.27 -11.19 -15.34
N PHE A 188 -9.02 -10.44 -14.26
CA PHE A 188 -8.77 -9.00 -14.33
C PHE A 188 -7.27 -8.64 -14.23
N LEU A 189 -6.91 -7.45 -14.72
CA LEU A 189 -5.54 -6.96 -14.69
C LEU A 189 -5.20 -6.42 -13.31
N SER A 190 -4.17 -6.97 -12.68
CA SER A 190 -3.73 -6.60 -11.35
C SER A 190 -2.23 -6.75 -11.19
N GLN A 191 -1.66 -5.99 -10.26
CA GLN A 191 -0.38 -6.30 -9.66
C GLN A 191 -0.62 -7.12 -8.40
N ASN A 192 0.16 -8.17 -8.19
CA ASN A 192 0.19 -8.88 -6.92
C ASN A 192 1.09 -8.12 -5.93
N VAL A 193 0.66 -8.04 -4.68
CA VAL A 193 1.34 -7.35 -3.58
C VAL A 193 1.42 -8.31 -2.41
N MET A 194 2.63 -8.70 -2.03
CA MET A 194 2.84 -9.50 -0.82
C MET A 194 3.23 -8.57 0.33
N ALA A 195 2.64 -8.73 1.51
CA ALA A 195 3.02 -7.97 2.69
C ALA A 195 3.17 -8.85 3.93
N VAL A 196 3.99 -8.39 4.87
CA VAL A 196 4.07 -8.90 6.24
C VAL A 196 3.42 -7.88 7.16
N VAL A 197 2.51 -8.35 8.01
CA VAL A 197 1.74 -7.50 8.93
C VAL A 197 1.89 -8.02 10.36
N SER A 198 2.20 -7.14 11.31
CA SER A 198 2.20 -7.43 12.75
C SER A 198 0.78 -7.46 13.33
N PHE A 199 0.62 -8.02 14.53
CA PHE A 199 -0.69 -8.18 15.15
C PHE A 199 -1.36 -6.86 15.59
N ASP A 200 -0.59 -5.75 15.63
CA ASP A 200 -1.09 -4.38 15.81
C ASP A 200 -1.49 -3.69 14.48
N MET A 201 -1.68 -4.47 13.41
CA MET A 201 -2.10 -4.02 12.07
C MET A 201 -1.11 -3.06 11.39
N ARG A 202 0.20 -3.25 11.62
CA ARG A 202 1.25 -2.48 10.94
C ARG A 202 2.00 -3.30 9.90
N PHE A 203 2.30 -2.68 8.78
CA PHE A 203 3.14 -3.28 7.73
C PHE A 203 4.61 -3.35 8.17
N GLN A 204 5.19 -4.55 8.18
CA GLN A 204 6.61 -4.77 8.46
C GLN A 204 7.44 -4.87 7.18
N TYR A 205 6.80 -5.33 6.10
CA TYR A 205 7.41 -5.52 4.79
C TYR A 205 6.34 -5.45 3.72
N VAL A 206 6.65 -4.84 2.57
CA VAL A 206 5.74 -4.74 1.42
C VAL A 206 6.51 -4.98 0.13
N PHE A 207 5.99 -5.86 -0.72
CA PHE A 207 6.52 -6.14 -2.04
C PHE A 207 5.44 -5.99 -3.11
N ALA A 208 5.38 -4.80 -3.71
CA ALA A 208 4.40 -4.45 -4.73
C ALA A 208 4.97 -4.51 -6.16
N GLY A 209 4.08 -4.54 -7.15
CA GLY A 209 4.40 -4.46 -8.57
C GLY A 209 4.58 -5.80 -9.28
N TRP A 210 4.32 -6.93 -8.61
CA TRP A 210 4.42 -8.25 -9.22
C TRP A 210 3.34 -8.49 -10.27
N GLU A 211 3.67 -9.35 -11.22
CA GLU A 211 2.74 -9.88 -12.22
C GLU A 211 1.50 -10.46 -11.53
N GLY A 212 0.30 -10.04 -11.96
CA GLY A 212 -0.96 -10.56 -11.43
C GLY A 212 -1.17 -12.06 -11.63
N SER A 213 -0.43 -12.69 -12.55
CA SER A 213 -0.41 -14.15 -12.72
C SER A 213 0.58 -14.87 -11.81
N ALA A 214 1.45 -14.14 -11.11
CA ALA A 214 2.47 -14.75 -10.25
C ALA A 214 1.83 -15.36 -9.00
N SER A 215 2.25 -16.58 -8.66
CA SER A 215 1.87 -17.22 -7.41
C SER A 215 2.57 -16.57 -6.23
N ASP A 216 1.87 -16.54 -5.11
CA ASP A 216 2.33 -16.07 -3.82
C ASP A 216 3.67 -16.73 -3.38
N SER A 217 3.79 -18.05 -3.56
CA SER A 217 5.04 -18.78 -3.33
C SER A 217 6.22 -18.25 -4.17
N ARG A 218 6.00 -17.86 -5.43
CA ARG A 218 7.06 -17.30 -6.30
C ARG A 218 7.50 -15.92 -5.80
N ILE A 219 6.54 -15.10 -5.34
CA ILE A 219 6.82 -13.76 -4.82
C ILE A 219 7.61 -13.85 -3.51
N LEU A 220 7.24 -14.78 -2.62
CA LEU A 220 7.96 -15.02 -1.36
C LEU A 220 9.41 -15.46 -1.62
N GLN A 221 9.64 -16.40 -2.54
CA GLN A 221 11.00 -16.82 -2.88
C GLN A 221 11.86 -15.65 -3.39
N ASP A 222 11.29 -14.77 -4.20
CA ASP A 222 12.01 -13.61 -4.71
C ASP A 222 12.32 -12.61 -3.58
N ALA A 223 11.35 -12.37 -2.69
CA ALA A 223 11.50 -11.52 -1.51
C ALA A 223 12.62 -11.99 -0.58
N LEU A 224 12.82 -13.30 -0.46
CA LEU A 224 13.85 -13.89 0.39
C LEU A 224 15.24 -13.87 -0.23
N TRP A 225 15.36 -14.24 -1.52
CA TRP A 225 16.65 -14.63 -2.07
C TRP A 225 17.15 -13.78 -3.23
N ARG A 226 16.25 -13.29 -4.08
CA ARG A 226 16.62 -12.69 -5.37
C ARG A 226 16.78 -11.19 -5.31
N ARG A 227 16.19 -10.52 -4.31
CA ARG A 227 16.34 -9.07 -4.17
C ARG A 227 17.77 -8.67 -3.80
N PRO A 228 18.36 -7.66 -4.45
CA PRO A 228 19.67 -7.13 -4.06
C PRO A 228 19.63 -6.28 -2.78
N TYR A 229 18.47 -5.71 -2.45
CA TYR A 229 18.25 -4.89 -1.26
C TYR A 229 16.83 -5.12 -0.72
N ASN A 230 16.63 -4.83 0.57
CA ASN A 230 15.36 -5.00 1.27
C ASN A 230 14.80 -6.42 1.10
N ARG A 231 15.60 -7.43 1.46
CA ARG A 231 15.13 -8.82 1.54
C ARG A 231 14.24 -8.98 2.76
N LEU A 232 13.25 -9.86 2.66
CA LEU A 232 12.54 -10.31 3.84
C LEU A 232 13.50 -11.13 4.72
N HIS A 233 13.62 -10.76 5.99
CA HIS A 233 14.43 -11.50 6.95
C HIS A 233 13.53 -12.02 8.06
N VAL A 234 13.63 -13.31 8.36
CA VAL A 234 12.95 -13.93 9.50
C VAL A 234 13.97 -14.04 10.64
N PRO A 235 13.74 -13.38 11.79
CA PRO A 235 14.63 -13.49 12.94
C PRO A 235 14.78 -14.95 13.41
N THR A 236 15.97 -15.29 13.93
CA THR A 236 16.24 -16.64 14.40
C THR A 236 15.27 -17.03 15.52
N GLY A 237 14.66 -18.21 15.39
CA GLY A 237 13.68 -18.73 16.35
C GLY A 237 12.27 -18.14 16.20
N LYS A 238 12.04 -17.22 15.25
CA LYS A 238 10.72 -16.63 14.98
C LYS A 238 10.13 -17.16 13.67
N TYR A 239 8.82 -16.96 13.51
CA TYR A 239 8.11 -17.33 12.30
C TYR A 239 6.92 -16.40 12.01
N TYR A 240 6.46 -16.45 10.76
CA TYR A 240 5.23 -15.82 10.29
C TYR A 240 4.17 -16.87 9.95
N LEU A 241 2.89 -16.52 10.13
CA LEU A 241 1.78 -17.34 9.64
C LEU A 241 1.55 -17.06 8.15
N VAL A 242 1.45 -18.13 7.36
CA VAL A 242 1.17 -18.11 5.91
C VAL A 242 -0.11 -18.89 5.59
N ASP A 243 -0.76 -18.64 4.44
CA ASP A 243 -1.96 -19.40 4.04
C ASP A 243 -1.57 -20.79 3.52
N GLY A 244 -2.59 -21.59 3.19
CA GLY A 244 -2.41 -22.92 2.62
C GLY A 244 -1.73 -22.94 1.25
N GLY A 245 -1.66 -21.82 0.53
CA GLY A 245 -0.98 -21.65 -0.76
C GLY A 245 0.53 -21.48 -0.65
N TYR A 246 1.07 -21.25 0.55
CA TYR A 246 2.51 -21.27 0.84
C TYR A 246 2.97 -22.66 1.33
N ALA A 247 4.26 -22.92 1.19
CA ALA A 247 4.89 -24.10 1.75
C ALA A 247 5.06 -23.96 3.27
N ASN A 248 4.82 -25.05 4.01
CA ASN A 248 5.19 -25.13 5.43
C ASN A 248 6.69 -25.37 5.54
N THR A 249 7.44 -24.33 5.92
CA THR A 249 8.91 -24.38 6.01
C THR A 249 9.39 -23.48 7.13
N ARG A 250 10.64 -23.63 7.55
CA ARG A 250 11.21 -22.88 8.66
C ARG A 250 11.01 -21.38 8.46
N GLY A 251 10.44 -20.72 9.47
CA GLY A 251 10.10 -19.30 9.44
C GLY A 251 8.71 -18.98 8.86
N PHE A 252 8.02 -19.96 8.25
CA PHE A 252 6.71 -19.79 7.62
C PHE A 252 5.79 -20.97 7.95
N ILE A 253 4.83 -20.76 8.86
CA ILE A 253 3.94 -21.82 9.34
C ILE A 253 2.59 -21.75 8.62
N ALA A 254 2.32 -22.76 7.82
CA ALA A 254 1.09 -22.93 7.06
C ALA A 254 0.07 -23.78 7.84
N PRO A 255 -1.25 -23.62 7.61
CA PRO A 255 -2.26 -24.49 8.21
C PRO A 255 -2.15 -25.94 7.72
N TYR A 256 -2.83 -26.86 8.39
CA TYR A 256 -3.02 -28.22 7.87
C TYR A 256 -3.95 -28.17 6.65
N ARG A 257 -3.49 -28.71 5.53
CA ARG A 257 -4.30 -28.87 4.31
C ARG A 257 -5.26 -30.05 4.45
N GLY A 258 -6.41 -29.97 3.79
CA GLY A 258 -7.47 -30.98 3.88
C GLY A 258 -8.12 -31.07 5.27
N VAL A 259 -7.88 -30.08 6.12
CA VAL A 259 -8.49 -29.93 7.44
C VAL A 259 -9.23 -28.60 7.41
N ARG A 260 -10.42 -28.59 8.02
CA ARG A 260 -11.27 -27.41 8.19
C ARG A 260 -10.47 -26.18 8.63
N TYR A 261 -10.70 -25.04 8.01
CA TYR A 261 -9.84 -23.86 8.16
C TYR A 261 -10.60 -22.53 8.22
N HIS A 262 -11.65 -22.36 7.41
CA HIS A 262 -12.29 -21.08 7.26
C HIS A 262 -13.09 -20.71 8.51
N LEU A 263 -12.95 -19.46 8.99
CA LEU A 263 -13.66 -18.98 10.18
C LEU A 263 -15.19 -19.19 10.08
N LYS A 264 -15.75 -19.04 8.89
CA LYS A 264 -17.18 -19.24 8.58
C LYS A 264 -17.67 -20.66 8.78
N GLU A 265 -16.77 -21.65 8.69
CA GLU A 265 -17.16 -23.05 8.88
C GLU A 265 -17.56 -23.27 10.35
N TRP A 266 -16.96 -22.52 11.29
CA TRP A 266 -17.16 -22.60 12.75
C TRP A 266 -18.43 -21.89 13.24
N SER A 267 -19.51 -22.66 13.39
CA SER A 267 -20.70 -22.24 14.14
C SER A 267 -20.52 -22.42 15.65
N THR A 268 -21.38 -21.78 16.45
CA THR A 268 -21.45 -21.93 17.92
C THR A 268 -21.64 -23.39 18.37
N THR A 269 -22.07 -24.29 17.48
CA THR A 269 -22.35 -25.70 17.76
C THR A 269 -21.29 -26.67 17.24
N GLN A 270 -20.24 -26.19 16.55
CA GLN A 270 -19.22 -27.04 15.95
C GLN A 270 -17.83 -26.67 16.46
N ALA A 271 -17.53 -27.11 17.68
CA ALA A 271 -16.19 -27.01 18.26
C ALA A 271 -15.17 -27.86 17.45
N PRO A 272 -13.89 -27.46 17.42
CA PRO A 272 -12.81 -28.30 16.91
C PRO A 272 -12.82 -29.71 17.52
N GLN A 273 -12.74 -30.73 16.67
CA GLN A 273 -12.78 -32.14 17.06
C GLN A 273 -11.40 -32.79 17.07
N THR A 274 -10.39 -32.12 16.51
CA THR A 274 -9.03 -32.65 16.43
C THR A 274 -7.99 -31.57 16.77
N PRO A 275 -6.77 -31.97 17.18
CA PRO A 275 -5.66 -31.03 17.38
C PRO A 275 -5.39 -30.16 16.14
N LYS A 276 -5.51 -30.76 14.95
CA LYS A 276 -5.29 -30.07 13.66
C LYS A 276 -6.36 -29.03 13.39
N GLU A 277 -7.62 -29.35 13.68
CA GLU A 277 -8.75 -28.42 13.58
C GLU A 277 -8.60 -27.25 14.54
N LEU A 278 -8.22 -27.51 15.79
CA LEU A 278 -8.01 -26.47 16.79
C LEU A 278 -6.86 -25.54 16.39
N PHE A 279 -5.77 -26.13 15.87
CA PHE A 279 -4.65 -25.36 15.31
C PHE A 279 -5.12 -24.48 14.16
N ASN A 280 -5.81 -25.04 13.17
CA ASN A 280 -6.30 -24.30 12.00
C ASN A 280 -7.24 -23.16 12.39
N LEU A 281 -8.15 -23.38 13.35
CA LEU A 281 -9.04 -22.34 13.88
C LEU A 281 -8.23 -21.17 14.48
N ARG A 282 -7.28 -21.45 15.38
CA ARG A 282 -6.49 -20.40 16.04
C ARG A 282 -5.50 -19.73 15.08
N HIS A 283 -4.91 -20.50 14.16
CA HIS A 283 -4.07 -20.00 13.06
C HIS A 283 -4.86 -19.00 12.19
N SER A 284 -6.05 -19.38 11.74
CA SER A 284 -6.91 -18.51 10.93
C SER A 284 -7.29 -17.23 11.67
N LYS A 285 -7.64 -17.32 12.97
CA LYS A 285 -7.92 -16.14 13.82
C LYS A 285 -6.75 -15.16 13.89
N LEU A 286 -5.52 -15.66 14.08
CA LEU A 286 -4.32 -14.80 14.11
C LEU A 286 -3.99 -14.24 12.72
N ARG A 287 -4.06 -15.08 11.68
CA ARG A 287 -3.75 -14.69 10.30
C ARG A 287 -4.64 -13.54 9.82
N ASN A 288 -5.93 -13.55 10.18
CA ASN A 288 -6.94 -12.57 9.77
C ASN A 288 -6.46 -11.09 9.90
N VAL A 289 -5.52 -10.78 10.80
CA VAL A 289 -4.92 -9.44 10.90
C VAL A 289 -4.39 -8.89 9.57
N VAL A 290 -3.80 -9.72 8.70
CA VAL A 290 -3.26 -9.26 7.41
C VAL A 290 -4.37 -8.88 6.44
N GLU A 291 -5.44 -9.67 6.40
CA GLU A 291 -6.62 -9.43 5.57
C GLU A 291 -7.32 -8.14 6.01
N ARG A 292 -7.56 -7.98 7.32
CA ARG A 292 -8.12 -6.74 7.92
C ARG A 292 -7.28 -5.52 7.61
N THR A 293 -5.96 -5.65 7.68
CA THR A 293 -5.06 -4.52 7.41
C THR A 293 -5.12 -4.11 5.95
N PHE A 294 -5.21 -5.06 5.01
CA PHE A 294 -5.44 -4.75 3.61
C PHE A 294 -6.83 -4.15 3.34
N ALA A 295 -7.87 -4.61 4.03
CA ALA A 295 -9.23 -4.07 3.93
C ALA A 295 -9.26 -2.59 4.33
N VAL A 296 -8.78 -2.26 5.53
CA VAL A 296 -8.62 -0.88 6.01
C VAL A 296 -7.81 -0.05 5.03
N LEU A 297 -6.67 -0.56 4.54
CA LEU A 297 -5.80 0.16 3.62
C LEU A 297 -6.54 0.55 2.33
N LYS A 298 -7.30 -0.38 1.75
CA LYS A 298 -8.06 -0.16 0.52
C LYS A 298 -9.26 0.77 0.75
N GLN A 299 -9.95 0.63 1.87
CA GLN A 299 -11.05 1.52 2.27
C GLN A 299 -10.55 2.96 2.44
N ARG A 300 -9.41 3.14 3.12
CA ARG A 300 -8.78 4.45 3.35
C ARG A 300 -8.25 5.09 2.09
N PHE A 301 -7.65 4.29 1.19
CA PHE A 301 -7.07 4.78 -0.06
C PHE A 301 -7.70 4.11 -1.29
N PRO A 302 -8.89 4.59 -1.73
CA PRO A 302 -9.60 4.11 -2.90
C PRO A 302 -8.79 4.10 -4.21
N ILE A 303 -7.67 4.84 -4.30
CA ILE A 303 -6.76 4.72 -5.45
C ILE A 303 -6.27 3.29 -5.67
N LEU A 304 -6.21 2.48 -4.61
CA LEU A 304 -5.81 1.06 -4.66
C LEU A 304 -6.93 0.13 -5.12
N GLN A 305 -8.17 0.62 -5.23
CA GLN A 305 -9.33 -0.14 -5.68
C GLN A 305 -9.59 0.03 -7.18
N THR A 306 -8.83 0.88 -7.86
CA THR A 306 -8.93 1.07 -9.31
C THR A 306 -7.56 0.97 -9.94
N ALA A 307 -7.50 0.90 -11.28
CA ALA A 307 -6.25 0.89 -12.02
C ALA A 307 -5.90 2.32 -12.46
N PRO A 308 -5.13 3.10 -11.67
CA PRO A 308 -4.79 4.45 -12.06
C PRO A 308 -3.83 4.42 -13.25
N ARG A 309 -4.00 5.38 -14.18
CA ARG A 309 -3.22 5.46 -15.43
C ARG A 309 -1.81 6.02 -15.22
N TYR A 310 -1.05 5.39 -14.33
CA TYR A 310 0.37 5.66 -14.11
C TYR A 310 1.22 4.55 -14.74
N PRO A 311 2.51 4.80 -15.03
CA PRO A 311 3.45 3.70 -15.30
C PRO A 311 3.45 2.71 -14.13
N LEU A 312 3.59 1.40 -14.42
CA LEU A 312 3.50 0.36 -13.39
C LEU A 312 4.47 0.60 -12.21
N LYS A 313 5.70 1.07 -12.48
CA LYS A 313 6.66 1.43 -11.43
C LYS A 313 6.12 2.51 -10.47
N THR A 314 5.35 3.46 -10.97
CA THR A 314 4.69 4.49 -10.15
C THR A 314 3.50 3.90 -9.41
N GLN A 315 2.71 3.02 -10.04
CA GLN A 315 1.62 2.31 -9.36
C GLN A 315 2.14 1.49 -8.17
N ALA A 316 3.25 0.75 -8.33
CA ALA A 316 3.87 0.00 -7.24
C ALA A 316 4.37 0.91 -6.10
N LYS A 317 4.92 2.09 -6.43
CA LYS A 317 5.29 3.09 -5.42
C LYS A 317 4.08 3.64 -4.67
N ILE A 318 2.94 3.86 -5.35
CA ILE A 318 1.70 4.32 -4.71
C ILE A 318 1.25 3.29 -3.67
N VAL A 319 1.26 1.99 -4.00
CA VAL A 319 0.94 0.93 -3.04
C VAL A 319 1.81 1.03 -1.79
N VAL A 320 3.13 1.09 -1.97
CA VAL A 320 4.07 1.18 -0.83
C VAL A 320 3.87 2.47 -0.04
N ALA A 321 3.63 3.60 -0.71
CA ALA A 321 3.38 4.88 -0.06
C ALA A 321 2.08 4.86 0.76
N CYS A 322 1.02 4.21 0.27
CA CYS A 322 -0.21 3.99 1.05
C CYS A 322 0.06 3.15 2.30
N CYS A 323 0.88 2.09 2.21
CA CYS A 323 1.28 1.31 3.39
C CYS A 323 2.12 2.13 4.39
N VAL A 324 3.02 3.01 3.91
CA VAL A 324 3.75 3.95 4.76
C VAL A 324 2.80 4.91 5.46
N MET A 325 1.83 5.46 4.72
CA MET A 325 0.82 6.35 5.28
C MET A 325 -0.05 5.65 6.33
N HIS A 326 -0.45 4.40 6.09
CA HIS A 326 -1.16 3.59 7.07
C HIS A 326 -0.39 3.46 8.38
N ASN A 327 0.87 3.03 8.33
CA ASN A 327 1.72 2.92 9.52
C ASN A 327 1.98 4.28 10.19
N TYR A 328 2.13 5.34 9.40
CA TYR A 328 2.29 6.71 9.90
C TYR A 328 1.06 7.14 10.71
N ILE A 329 -0.15 6.92 10.19
CA ILE A 329 -1.40 7.22 10.89
C ILE A 329 -1.50 6.38 12.18
N LYS A 330 -1.24 5.07 12.11
CA LYS A 330 -1.19 4.18 13.28
C LYS A 330 -0.21 4.61 14.36
N GLN A 331 0.84 5.36 14.01
CA GLN A 331 1.84 5.86 14.97
C GLN A 331 1.38 7.14 15.68
N TRP A 332 0.61 7.99 15.01
CA TRP A 332 0.32 9.36 15.46
C TRP A 332 -1.16 9.63 15.72
N ASN A 333 -2.05 8.72 15.32
CA ASN A 333 -3.48 8.80 15.53
C ASN A 333 -3.92 7.71 16.51
N TYR A 334 -4.18 8.09 17.76
CA TYR A 334 -4.52 7.14 18.83
C TYR A 334 -5.89 6.47 18.64
N ILE A 335 -6.83 7.17 17.98
CA ILE A 335 -8.17 6.68 17.66
C ILE A 335 -8.35 6.85 16.15
N ASP A 336 -8.44 5.73 15.43
CA ASP A 336 -8.64 5.73 13.99
C ASP A 336 -10.02 5.15 13.70
N GLU A 337 -10.99 6.03 13.40
CA GLU A 337 -12.40 5.67 13.17
C GLU A 337 -12.54 4.50 12.17
N MET A 338 -11.70 4.45 11.12
CA MET A 338 -11.80 3.38 10.12
C MET A 338 -11.28 2.02 10.61
N ASP A 339 -10.34 1.99 11.56
CA ASP A 339 -9.89 0.75 12.19
C ASP A 339 -10.97 0.20 13.13
N GLU A 340 -11.69 1.09 13.82
CA GLU A 340 -12.76 0.76 14.77
C GLU A 340 -14.03 0.27 14.06
N ASP A 341 -14.45 0.94 12.99
CA ASP A 341 -15.60 0.55 12.17
C ASP A 341 -15.38 -0.87 11.58
N HIS A 342 -14.19 -1.15 11.05
CA HIS A 342 -13.84 -2.48 10.57
C HIS A 342 -13.64 -3.52 11.68
N ALA A 343 -13.36 -3.13 12.92
CA ALA A 343 -13.39 -4.06 14.06
C ALA A 343 -14.81 -4.46 14.44
N GLN A 344 -15.81 -3.59 14.21
CA GLN A 344 -17.22 -3.82 14.52
C GLN A 344 -17.95 -4.60 13.42
N ASP A 345 -17.65 -4.33 12.14
CA ASP A 345 -18.30 -4.96 10.98
C ASP A 345 -17.95 -6.45 10.81
N MET A 346 -16.77 -6.87 11.30
CA MET A 346 -16.29 -8.26 11.28
C MET A 346 -17.04 -9.22 12.23
N GLY A 347 -18.07 -8.73 12.93
CA GLY A 347 -19.11 -9.58 13.52
C GLY A 347 -20.06 -10.20 12.49
N VAL A 348 -19.98 -9.81 11.21
CA VAL A 348 -20.82 -10.28 10.13
C VAL A 348 -19.95 -10.61 8.90
N ASP A 349 -20.17 -11.80 8.37
CA ASP A 349 -19.51 -12.43 7.22
C ASP A 349 -19.07 -11.53 6.06
N GLU A 350 -17.82 -11.69 5.60
CA GLU A 350 -17.48 -11.46 4.18
C GLU A 350 -16.66 -12.61 3.57
N ASP A 351 -17.10 -13.01 2.38
CA ASP A 351 -16.57 -14.10 1.55
C ASP A 351 -15.26 -13.71 0.88
N MET A 352 -14.26 -14.60 0.91
CA MET A 352 -13.46 -14.96 -0.27
C MET A 352 -12.80 -16.34 -0.11
N CYS A 353 -12.89 -17.15 -1.15
CA CYS A 353 -12.33 -18.49 -1.25
C CYS A 353 -10.81 -18.49 -1.03
N ALA A 354 -10.31 -19.31 -0.10
CA ALA A 354 -8.91 -19.71 -0.13
C ALA A 354 -8.74 -20.70 -1.28
N GLU A 355 -7.77 -20.41 -2.14
CA GLU A 355 -7.47 -21.24 -3.30
C GLU A 355 -6.62 -22.44 -2.88
N GLU A 356 -7.04 -23.65 -3.25
CA GLU A 356 -6.21 -24.85 -3.15
C GLU A 356 -4.99 -24.71 -4.08
N GLY A 357 -3.84 -24.38 -3.49
CA GLY A 357 -2.55 -24.35 -4.18
C GLY A 357 -1.96 -25.75 -4.32
N GLY A 358 -1.92 -26.27 -5.55
CA GLY A 358 -1.12 -27.44 -5.91
C GLY A 358 0.37 -27.22 -5.66
N GLU A 359 1.08 -28.29 -5.28
CA GLU A 359 2.52 -28.29 -5.02
C GLU A 359 3.31 -27.75 -6.21
N VAL A 360 4.07 -26.67 -5.95
CA VAL A 360 5.28 -26.39 -6.71
C VAL A 360 6.43 -26.53 -5.73
N GLY A 361 7.22 -27.59 -5.93
CA GLY A 361 8.34 -27.98 -5.09
C GLY A 361 9.22 -26.79 -4.70
N SER A 362 9.27 -26.52 -3.40
CA SER A 362 10.07 -25.47 -2.79
C SER A 362 11.55 -25.87 -2.81
N GLY A 363 12.44 -24.95 -3.14
CA GLY A 363 13.89 -25.07 -2.88
C GLY A 363 14.27 -24.98 -1.39
N SER A 364 13.36 -25.39 -0.50
CA SER A 364 13.58 -25.53 0.94
C SER A 364 14.38 -26.80 1.20
N SER A 365 15.31 -26.75 2.15
CA SER A 365 15.97 -27.98 2.59
C SER A 365 14.93 -28.90 3.26
N ASP A 366 15.09 -30.23 3.11
CA ASP A 366 14.26 -31.22 3.77
C ASP A 366 14.23 -31.01 5.30
N ALA A 367 15.33 -30.52 5.86
CA ALA A 367 15.47 -30.18 7.27
C ALA A 367 14.56 -29.01 7.69
N ASP A 368 14.49 -27.94 6.90
CA ASP A 368 13.65 -26.77 7.22
C ASP A 368 12.16 -27.10 7.17
N SER A 369 11.76 -27.92 6.21
CA SER A 369 10.39 -28.44 6.14
C SER A 369 10.08 -29.30 7.36
N ARG A 370 10.92 -30.29 7.67
CA ARG A 370 10.74 -31.18 8.82
C ARG A 370 10.59 -30.40 10.13
N PHE A 371 11.47 -29.43 10.36
CA PHE A 371 11.39 -28.55 11.54
C PHE A 371 10.04 -27.82 11.63
N ALA A 372 9.54 -27.28 10.52
CA ALA A 372 8.26 -26.58 10.50
C ALA A 372 7.06 -27.51 10.73
N TYR A 373 7.11 -28.75 10.25
CA TYR A 373 6.08 -29.76 10.54
C TYR A 373 6.09 -30.14 12.02
N GLU A 374 7.26 -30.46 12.58
CA GLU A 374 7.42 -30.81 14.00
C GLU A 374 6.97 -29.66 14.91
N LEU A 375 7.35 -28.42 14.60
CA LEU A 375 6.92 -27.24 15.36
C LEU A 375 5.40 -27.08 15.33
N ARG A 376 4.79 -27.21 14.14
CA ARG A 376 3.33 -27.09 14.00
C ARG A 376 2.59 -28.19 14.75
N ASP A 377 3.04 -29.43 14.63
CA ASP A 377 2.44 -30.59 15.30
C ASP A 377 2.59 -30.47 16.82
N ALA A 378 3.73 -30.00 17.32
CA ALA A 378 3.94 -29.73 18.74
C ALA A 378 2.99 -28.63 19.25
N ILE A 379 2.84 -27.51 18.52
CA ILE A 379 1.90 -26.44 18.88
C ILE A 379 0.46 -26.97 18.89
N ALA A 380 0.07 -27.73 17.86
CA ALA A 380 -1.28 -28.30 17.75
C ALA A 380 -1.60 -29.25 18.91
N GLN A 381 -0.68 -30.15 19.26
CA GLN A 381 -0.85 -31.07 20.37
C GLN A 381 -0.89 -30.35 21.72
N GLN A 382 0.03 -29.42 21.96
CA GLN A 382 0.06 -28.65 23.21
C GLN A 382 -1.23 -27.84 23.41
N MET A 383 -1.79 -27.27 22.35
CA MET A 383 -3.08 -26.58 22.42
C MET A 383 -4.24 -27.52 22.72
N TRP A 384 -4.20 -28.73 22.15
CA TRP A 384 -5.25 -29.73 22.33
C TRP A 384 -5.26 -30.32 23.74
N ASP A 385 -4.09 -30.58 24.32
CA ASP A 385 -3.97 -31.11 25.68
C ASP A 385 -4.52 -30.13 26.74
N GLY A 386 -4.57 -28.83 26.41
CA GLY A 386 -5.15 -27.78 27.25
C GLY A 386 -6.53 -27.27 26.80
N TYR A 387 -7.14 -27.89 25.78
CA TYR A 387 -8.48 -27.56 25.28
C TYR A 387 -9.54 -28.40 26.00
#